data_AF-A0A849EAU6-F1
#
_entry.id   AF-A0A849EAU6-F1
#
_cell.length_a   1.000
_cell.length_b   1.000
_cell.length_c   1.000
_cell.angle_alpha   90.00
_cell.angle_beta   90.00
_cell.angle_gamma   90.00
#
_symmetry.space_group_name_H-M   'P 1'
#
loop_
_entity.id
_entity.type
_entity.pdbx_description
1 polymer ?
#
loop_
_entity_poly.entity_id
_entity_poly.type
_entity_poly.pdbx_seq_one_letter_code
_entity_poly.pdbx_strand_id
1 'polypeptide(L)'
;MTLDPATWLYPTPKGLYCEPGDFYIDPARPVERAVITHGHADHARPGNTSVMATQHTLDIMQVRYGERAGETLQAIGYGDSVSINGVDVGMA
;
A
#
# COMPACT_ATOMS: atom_id res chain seq x y z
N MET A 1 -24.97 3.30 -10.04
CA MET A 1 -23.77 3.89 -10.67
C MET A 1 -22.93 2.74 -11.18
N THR A 2 -22.70 2.65 -12.47
CA THR A 2 -21.68 1.75 -13.03
C THR A 2 -20.33 2.28 -12.57
N LEU A 3 -19.61 1.49 -11.79
CA LEU A 3 -18.24 1.77 -11.38
C LEU A 3 -17.36 1.71 -12.64
N ASP A 4 -16.80 2.84 -13.06
CA ASP A 4 -15.79 2.90 -14.11
C ASP A 4 -14.41 2.70 -13.48
N PRO A 5 -13.66 1.64 -13.80
CA PRO A 5 -12.31 1.44 -13.28
C PRO A 5 -11.38 2.64 -13.49
N ALA A 6 -11.61 3.44 -14.54
CA ALA A 6 -10.83 4.66 -14.79
C ALA A 6 -11.01 5.74 -13.71
N THR A 7 -12.06 5.68 -12.90
CA THR A 7 -12.32 6.64 -11.82
C THR A 7 -11.94 6.10 -10.45
N TRP A 8 -11.51 4.84 -10.33
CA TRP A 8 -11.22 4.21 -9.04
C TRP A 8 -9.99 4.77 -8.35
N LEU A 9 -9.02 5.21 -9.15
CA LEU A 9 -7.74 5.74 -8.68
C LEU A 9 -7.70 7.25 -8.88
N TYR A 10 -7.53 7.99 -7.78
CA TYR A 10 -7.36 9.43 -7.85
C TYR A 10 -6.38 9.97 -6.81
N PRO A 11 -5.67 11.07 -7.11
CA PRO A 11 -4.74 11.67 -6.18
C PRO A 11 -5.48 12.37 -5.03
N THR A 12 -4.89 12.31 -3.85
CA THR A 12 -5.28 13.07 -2.67
C THR A 12 -4.04 13.72 -2.05
N PRO A 13 -4.18 14.64 -1.09
CA PRO A 13 -3.03 15.14 -0.33
C PRO A 13 -2.23 14.07 0.44
N LYS A 14 -2.80 12.86 0.62
CA LYS A 14 -2.14 11.73 1.29
C LYS A 14 -1.45 10.77 0.32
N GLY A 15 -1.72 10.82 -0.98
CA GLY A 15 -1.21 9.88 -1.98
C GLY A 15 -2.26 9.47 -3.01
N LEU A 16 -1.94 8.47 -3.85
CA LEU A 16 -2.89 7.87 -4.80
C LEU A 16 -3.86 6.96 -4.03
N TYR A 17 -5.16 7.23 -4.11
CA TYR A 17 -6.18 6.50 -3.37
C TYR A 17 -7.00 5.61 -4.31
N CYS A 18 -7.23 4.37 -3.88
CA CYS A 18 -8.17 3.44 -4.51
C CYS A 18 -9.49 3.47 -3.74
N GLU A 19 -10.53 4.05 -4.32
CA GLU A 19 -11.84 4.19 -3.66
C GLU A 19 -12.52 2.86 -3.34
N PRO A 20 -12.72 1.92 -4.30
CA PRO A 20 -13.39 0.65 -3.98
C PRO A 20 -12.56 -0.24 -3.04
N GLY A 21 -11.23 -0.16 -3.14
CA GLY A 21 -10.33 -0.90 -2.25
C GLY A 21 -10.19 -0.26 -0.86
N ASP A 22 -10.48 1.05 -0.74
CA ASP A 22 -10.20 1.91 0.41
C ASP A 22 -8.77 1.71 0.94
N PHE A 23 -7.79 1.89 0.06
CA PHE A 23 -6.36 1.88 0.40
C PHE A 23 -5.61 2.94 -0.40
N TYR A 24 -4.41 3.28 0.06
CA TYR A 24 -3.51 4.18 -0.65
C TYR A 24 -2.33 3.41 -1.24
N ILE A 25 -1.89 3.84 -2.42
CA ILE A 25 -0.64 3.40 -3.06
C ILE A 25 0.41 4.47 -2.80
N ASP A 26 1.54 4.07 -2.21
CA ASP A 26 2.67 4.94 -1.86
C ASP A 26 2.28 6.26 -1.18
N PRO A 27 1.58 6.20 -0.04
CA PRO A 27 1.08 7.39 0.62
C PRO A 27 2.22 8.28 1.14
N ALA A 28 2.11 9.59 0.87
CA ALA A 28 3.05 10.61 1.36
C ALA A 28 2.88 10.90 2.87
N ARG A 29 1.76 10.51 3.47
CA ARG A 29 1.40 10.69 4.89
C ARG A 29 0.82 9.40 5.47
N PRO A 30 0.90 9.16 6.79
CA PRO A 30 0.27 8.01 7.45
C PRO A 30 -1.21 7.80 7.07
N VAL A 31 -1.56 6.56 6.77
CA VAL A 31 -2.92 6.08 6.43
C VAL A 31 -3.20 4.74 7.08
N GLU A 32 -4.48 4.35 7.07
CA GLU A 32 -4.95 3.07 7.61
C GLU A 32 -4.43 1.87 6.80
N ARG A 33 -4.49 1.94 5.46
CA ARG A 33 -4.08 0.86 4.55
C ARG A 33 -3.19 1.40 3.45
N ALA A 34 -1.94 0.95 3.43
CA ALA A 34 -0.92 1.33 2.48
C ALA A 34 -0.45 0.13 1.67
N VAL A 35 -0.48 0.26 0.34
CA VAL A 35 0.22 -0.62 -0.59
C VAL A 35 1.51 0.11 -1.00
N ILE A 36 2.66 -0.48 -0.68
CA ILE A 36 3.96 0.11 -0.98
C ILE A 36 4.58 -0.62 -2.17
N THR A 37 4.92 0.15 -3.20
CA THR A 37 5.43 -0.41 -4.47
C THR A 37 6.88 -0.88 -4.34
N HIS A 38 7.74 -0.12 -3.67
CA HIS A 38 9.15 -0.47 -3.49
C HIS A 38 9.81 0.28 -2.33
N GLY A 39 10.99 -0.19 -1.90
CA GLY A 39 11.70 0.27 -0.70
C GLY A 39 12.41 1.62 -0.76
N HIS A 40 12.13 2.53 -1.71
CA HIS A 40 12.69 3.88 -1.66
C HIS A 40 11.95 4.75 -0.64
N ALA A 41 12.67 5.65 0.05
CA ALA A 41 12.14 6.38 1.21
C ALA A 41 11.07 7.42 0.88
N ASP A 42 10.96 7.83 -0.39
CA ASP A 42 9.87 8.65 -0.91
C ASP A 42 8.54 7.90 -1.01
N HIS A 43 8.58 6.57 -1.20
CA HIS A 43 7.42 5.66 -1.27
C HIS A 43 7.18 4.93 0.06
N ALA A 44 8.17 4.18 0.55
CA ALA A 44 8.11 3.33 1.73
C ALA A 44 8.21 4.14 3.03
N ARG A 45 7.18 4.93 3.33
CA ARG A 45 7.13 5.83 4.49
C ARG A 45 6.62 5.13 5.75
N PRO A 46 7.11 5.50 6.95
CA PRO A 46 6.67 4.91 8.21
C PRO A 46 5.33 5.46 8.69
N GLY A 47 4.70 4.74 9.62
CA GLY A 47 3.56 5.18 10.43
C GLY A 47 2.19 4.84 9.84
N ASN A 48 2.12 4.09 8.75
CA ASN A 48 0.85 3.51 8.28
C ASN A 48 0.42 2.37 9.21
N THR A 49 -0.88 2.14 9.37
CA THR A 49 -1.40 1.08 10.25
C THR A 49 -1.18 -0.30 9.62
N SER A 50 -1.76 -0.53 8.44
CA SER A 50 -1.61 -1.79 7.70
C SER A 50 -0.81 -1.56 6.43
N VAL A 51 0.29 -2.31 6.24
CA VAL A 51 1.20 -2.16 5.11
C VAL A 51 1.29 -3.47 4.34
N MET A 52 0.93 -3.42 3.04
CA MET A 52 1.13 -4.51 2.10
C MET A 52 2.27 -4.17 1.13
N ALA A 53 3.25 -5.05 1.01
CA ALA A 53 4.36 -4.90 0.08
C ALA A 53 5.03 -6.25 -0.21
N THR A 54 6.03 -6.28 -1.10
CA THR A 54 6.92 -7.44 -1.21
C THR A 54 7.73 -7.64 0.07
N GLN A 55 8.11 -8.89 0.37
CA GLN A 55 8.92 -9.21 1.58
C GLN A 55 10.18 -8.34 1.66
N HIS A 56 10.92 -8.18 0.55
CA HIS A 56 12.11 -7.35 0.51
C HIS A 56 11.83 -5.87 0.85
N THR A 57 10.67 -5.34 0.45
CA THR A 57 10.27 -3.97 0.79
C THR A 57 9.97 -3.85 2.27
N LEU A 58 9.25 -4.83 2.85
CA LEU A 58 8.96 -4.88 4.28
C LEU A 58 10.25 -4.99 5.11
N ASP A 59 11.21 -5.80 4.68
CA ASP A 59 12.50 -5.94 5.36
C ASP A 59 13.26 -4.61 5.36
N ILE A 60 13.30 -3.90 4.23
CA ILE A 60 13.88 -2.55 4.15
C ILE A 60 13.18 -1.58 5.11
N MET A 61 11.85 -1.61 5.17
CA MET A 61 11.07 -0.75 6.06
C MET A 61 11.36 -1.06 7.54
N GLN A 62 11.42 -2.35 7.91
CA GLN A 62 11.74 -2.78 9.27
C GLN A 62 13.15 -2.36 9.69
N VAL A 63 14.15 -2.54 8.81
CA VAL A 63 15.54 -2.11 9.08
C VAL A 63 15.63 -0.59 9.29
N ARG A 64 14.87 0.20 8.52
CA ARG A 64 14.93 1.67 8.60
C ARG A 64 14.10 2.26 9.73
N TYR A 65 12.93 1.69 10.00
CA TYR A 65 11.90 2.34 10.81
C TYR A 65 11.49 1.54 12.04
N GLY A 66 11.95 0.29 12.19
CA GLY A 66 11.58 -0.59 13.30
C GLY A 66 10.06 -0.76 13.41
N GLU A 67 9.53 -0.57 14.62
CA GLU A 67 8.08 -0.64 14.90
C GLU A 67 7.26 0.36 14.07
N ARG A 68 7.87 1.44 13.58
CA ARG A 68 7.19 2.42 12.74
C ARG A 68 7.04 1.97 11.28
N ALA A 69 7.55 0.79 10.90
CA ALA A 69 7.34 0.23 9.57
C ALA A 69 5.85 0.00 9.26
N GLY A 70 5.07 -0.32 10.29
CA GLY A 70 3.61 -0.44 10.27
C GLY A 70 3.15 -1.30 11.45
N GLU A 71 1.89 -1.13 11.87
CA GLU A 71 1.33 -1.95 12.95
C GLU A 71 1.08 -3.39 12.50
N THR A 72 0.63 -3.56 11.25
CA THR A 72 0.55 -4.87 10.59
C THR A 72 1.26 -4.83 9.24
N LEU A 73 2.04 -5.88 8.96
CA LEU A 73 2.82 -6.03 7.73
C LEU A 73 2.36 -7.30 7.00
N GLN A 74 1.92 -7.14 5.75
CA GLN A 74 1.47 -8.23 4.89
C GLN A 74 2.40 -8.34 3.67
N ALA A 75 3.11 -9.46 3.58
CA ALA A 75 3.92 -9.78 2.41
C ALA A 75 3.02 -10.28 1.25
N ILE A 76 3.35 -9.87 0.03
CA ILE A 76 2.78 -10.40 -1.22
C ILE A 76 3.91 -10.71 -2.22
N GLY A 77 3.85 -11.86 -2.88
CA GLY A 77 4.80 -12.26 -3.91
C GLY A 77 4.48 -11.68 -5.29
N TYR A 78 5.46 -11.67 -6.18
CA TYR A 78 5.20 -11.38 -7.60
C TYR A 78 4.34 -12.49 -8.21
N GLY A 79 3.32 -12.12 -8.98
CA GLY A 79 2.33 -13.03 -9.55
C GLY A 79 1.21 -13.44 -8.60
N ASP A 80 1.29 -13.07 -7.31
CA ASP A 80 0.23 -13.27 -6.35
C ASP A 80 -0.74 -12.08 -6.35
N SER A 81 -1.97 -12.33 -5.89
CA SER A 81 -2.99 -11.30 -5.68
C SER A 81 -3.66 -11.44 -4.32
N VAL A 82 -3.99 -10.31 -3.70
CA VAL A 82 -4.77 -10.21 -2.46
C VAL A 82 -6.04 -9.43 -2.75
N SER A 83 -7.19 -9.94 -2.30
CA SER A 83 -8.45 -9.22 -2.42
C SER A 83 -8.61 -8.25 -1.24
N ILE A 84 -8.76 -6.95 -1.55
CA ILE A 84 -8.98 -5.88 -0.58
C ILE A 84 -10.32 -5.23 -0.92
N ASN A 85 -11.33 -5.42 -0.08
CA ASN A 85 -12.69 -4.90 -0.29
C ASN A 85 -13.27 -5.23 -1.69
N GLY A 86 -12.95 -6.41 -2.23
CA GLY A 86 -13.41 -6.86 -3.55
C GLY A 86 -12.60 -6.32 -4.73
N VAL A 87 -11.48 -5.63 -4.47
CA VAL A 87 -10.47 -5.27 -5.49
C VAL A 87 -9.30 -6.22 -5.35
N ASP A 88 -8.98 -6.95 -6.42
CA ASP A 88 -7.79 -7.81 -6.45
C ASP A 88 -6.55 -6.97 -6.77
N VAL A 89 -5.61 -6.98 -5.83
CA VAL A 89 -4.35 -6.24 -5.90
C VAL A 89 -3.21 -7.23 -6.03
N GLY A 90 -2.43 -7.14 -7.12
CA GLY A 90 -1.27 -8.00 -7.34
C GLY A 90 0.02 -7.22 -7.53
N MET A 91 1.14 -7.90 -7.28
CA MET A 91 2.47 -7.40 -7.64
C MET A 91 2.90 -8.06 -8.95
N ALA A 92 3.30 -7.26 -9.93
CA ALA A 92 3.70 -7.71 -11.26
C ALA A 92 5.11 -7.23 -11.62
#